data_AF-A0A1I7HRR1-F1
#
_entry.id   AF-A0A1I7HRR1-F1
#
_cell.length_a   1.000
_cell.length_b   1.000
_cell.length_c   1.000
_cell.angle_alpha   90.00
_cell.angle_beta   90.00
_cell.angle_gamma   90.00
#
_symmetry.space_group_name_H-M   'P 1'
#
loop_
_entity.id
_entity.type
_entity.pdbx_description
1 polymer ?
#
loop_
_entity_poly.entity_id
_entity_poly.type
_entity_poly.pdbx_seq_one_letter_code
_entity_poly.pdbx_strand_id
1 'polypeptide(L)'
;VNAFRHILKEKDINKLDLWIEESLKLNISEIKSFVNGINQDIDAVKNAIILKYNNGLAEGSVNKIKVIKRIMYGRCSFETLRMKVIKLESLKV
;
A
#
# COMPACT_ATOMS: atom_id res chain seq x y z
N VAL A 1 -2.97 -12.31 -10.82
CA VAL A 1 -3.26 -11.04 -10.09
C VAL A 1 -4.67 -11.01 -9.51
N ASN A 2 -5.74 -11.30 -10.27
CA ASN A 2 -7.11 -11.29 -9.70
C ASN A 2 -7.28 -12.31 -8.56
N ALA A 3 -6.76 -13.53 -8.70
CA ALA A 3 -6.77 -14.55 -7.64
C ALA A 3 -6.18 -14.02 -6.32
N PHE A 4 -5.00 -13.39 -6.37
CA PHE A 4 -4.39 -12.74 -5.20
C PHE A 4 -5.29 -11.68 -4.55
N ARG A 5 -5.96 -10.84 -5.34
CA ARG A 5 -6.91 -9.85 -4.80
C ARG A 5 -8.12 -10.50 -4.12
N HIS A 6 -8.59 -11.63 -4.63
CA HIS A 6 -9.68 -12.40 -4.00
C HIS A 6 -9.24 -12.96 -2.65
N ILE A 7 -8.02 -13.48 -2.54
CA ILE A 7 -7.46 -13.98 -1.27
C ILE A 7 -7.45 -12.89 -0.20
N LEU A 8 -6.99 -11.68 -0.55
CA LEU A 8 -6.99 -10.54 0.36
C LEU A 8 -8.41 -10.14 0.82
N LYS A 9 -9.43 -10.28 -0.05
CA LYS A 9 -10.82 -9.96 0.28
C LYS A 9 -11.50 -11.03 1.13
N GLU A 10 -11.23 -12.29 0.83
CA GLU A 10 -11.83 -13.46 1.51
C GLU A 10 -11.18 -13.74 2.86
N LYS A 11 -10.01 -13.14 3.13
CA LYS A 11 -9.26 -13.26 4.37
C LYS A 11 -8.80 -14.69 4.69
N ASP A 12 -8.65 -15.52 3.66
CA ASP A 12 -8.21 -16.91 3.79
C ASP A 12 -6.70 -17.03 3.56
N ILE A 13 -5.95 -17.22 4.64
CA ILE A 13 -4.48 -17.34 4.58
C ILE A 13 -4.04 -18.60 3.84
N ASN A 14 -4.80 -19.70 3.94
CA ASN A 14 -4.36 -20.98 3.36
C ASN A 14 -4.30 -20.89 1.83
N LYS A 15 -5.14 -20.04 1.23
CA LYS A 15 -5.11 -19.78 -0.21
C LYS A 15 -3.88 -18.96 -0.64
N LEU A 16 -3.25 -18.21 0.26
CA LEU A 16 -2.05 -17.44 -0.06
C LEU A 16 -0.87 -18.36 -0.40
N ASP A 17 -0.62 -19.36 0.44
CA ASP A 17 0.51 -20.29 0.26
C ASP A 17 0.34 -21.11 -1.03
N LEU A 18 -0.88 -21.63 -1.27
CA LEU A 18 -1.24 -22.29 -2.53
C LEU A 18 -1.03 -21.38 -3.75
N TRP A 19 -1.47 -20.13 -3.66
CA TRP A 19 -1.32 -19.18 -4.77
C TRP A 19 0.14 -18.84 -5.05
N ILE A 20 0.98 -18.75 -4.02
CA ILE A 20 2.44 -18.54 -4.17
C ILE A 20 3.06 -19.70 -4.95
N GLU A 21 2.76 -20.94 -4.58
CA GLU A 21 3.28 -22.13 -5.26
C GLU A 21 2.85 -22.19 -6.74
N GLU A 22 1.56 -21.97 -7.00
CA GLU A 22 1.03 -21.94 -8.37
C GLU A 22 1.65 -20.82 -9.20
N SER A 23 1.85 -19.64 -8.59
CA SER A 23 2.42 -18.48 -9.27
C SER A 23 3.88 -18.68 -9.65
N LEU A 24 4.65 -19.41 -8.83
CA LEU A 24 6.04 -19.73 -9.14
C LEU A 24 6.17 -20.73 -10.31
N LYS A 25 5.20 -21.64 -10.47
CA LYS A 25 5.16 -22.60 -11.60
C LYS A 25 5.00 -21.94 -12.96
N LEU A 26 4.40 -20.75 -13.03
CA LEU A 26 4.23 -20.00 -14.28
C LEU A 26 5.56 -19.55 -14.90
N ASN A 27 6.66 -19.57 -14.14
CA ASN A 27 8.01 -19.25 -14.59
C ASN A 27 8.20 -17.85 -15.20
N ILE A 28 7.31 -16.91 -14.87
CA ILE A 28 7.35 -15.50 -15.30
C ILE A 28 8.24 -14.70 -14.33
N SER A 29 9.22 -13.96 -14.85
CA SER A 29 10.21 -13.24 -14.04
C SER A 29 9.57 -12.22 -13.10
N GLU A 30 8.62 -11.45 -13.61
CA GLU A 30 7.88 -10.42 -12.89
C GLU A 30 7.07 -11.01 -11.73
N ILE A 31 6.48 -12.18 -11.94
CA ILE A 31 5.71 -12.90 -10.92
C ILE A 31 6.64 -13.46 -9.84
N LYS A 32 7.80 -14.01 -10.23
CA LYS A 32 8.81 -14.46 -9.26
C LYS A 32 9.31 -13.31 -8.38
N SER A 33 9.61 -12.16 -8.99
CA SER A 33 10.02 -10.96 -8.26
C SER A 33 8.93 -10.51 -7.28
N PHE A 34 7.68 -10.50 -7.72
CA PHE A 34 6.53 -10.17 -6.87
C PHE A 34 6.38 -11.13 -5.68
N VAL A 35 6.46 -12.45 -5.93
CA VAL A 35 6.40 -13.49 -4.89
C VAL A 35 7.57 -13.36 -3.91
N ASN A 36 8.78 -13.06 -4.40
CA ASN A 36 9.93 -12.83 -3.53
C ASN A 36 9.70 -11.65 -2.59
N GLY A 37 9.10 -10.56 -3.06
CA GLY A 37 8.70 -9.44 -2.21
C GLY A 37 7.67 -9.85 -1.15
N ILE A 38 6.66 -10.63 -1.52
CA ILE A 38 5.68 -11.19 -0.57
C ILE A 38 6.38 -12.05 0.49
N ASN A 39 7.33 -12.90 0.10
CA ASN A 39 8.02 -13.79 1.01
C ASN A 39 8.93 -13.03 2.00
N GLN A 40 9.54 -11.91 1.58
CA GLN A 40 10.32 -11.06 2.47
C GLN A 40 9.47 -10.45 3.59
N ASP A 41 8.23 -10.07 3.27
CA ASP A 41 7.29 -9.42 4.20
C ASP A 41 6.10 -10.33 4.57
N ILE A 42 6.30 -11.65 4.61
CA ILE A 42 5.20 -12.63 4.69
C ILE A 42 4.30 -12.42 5.91
N ASP A 43 4.88 -12.05 7.06
CA ASP A 43 4.13 -11.78 8.29
C ASP A 43 3.25 -10.54 8.13
N ALA A 44 3.75 -9.48 7.47
CA ALA A 44 2.96 -8.29 7.19
C ALA A 44 1.82 -8.60 6.22
N VAL A 45 2.06 -9.42 5.20
CA VAL A 45 1.02 -9.85 4.24
C VAL A 45 -0.05 -10.70 4.92
N LYS A 46 0.35 -11.67 5.76
CA LYS A 46 -0.60 -12.48 6.55
C LYS A 46 -1.41 -11.62 7.51
N ASN A 47 -0.77 -10.66 8.19
CA ASN A 47 -1.46 -9.71 9.05
C ASN A 47 -2.45 -8.82 8.27
N ALA A 48 -2.11 -8.40 7.05
CA ALA A 48 -3.00 -7.63 6.19
C ALA A 48 -4.26 -8.42 5.75
N ILE A 49 -4.16 -9.75 5.67
CA ILE A 49 -5.29 -10.65 5.40
C ILE A 49 -6.17 -10.83 6.64
N ILE A 50 -5.57 -11.07 7.80
CA ILE A 50 -6.28 -11.40 9.05
C ILE A 50 -6.95 -10.18 9.66
N LEU A 51 -6.19 -9.09 9.79
CA LEU A 51 -6.60 -7.94 10.57
C LEU A 51 -7.67 -7.14 9.84
N LYS A 52 -8.45 -6.36 10.60
CA LYS A 52 -9.38 -5.39 10.04
C LYS A 52 -8.71 -4.05 9.71
N TYR A 53 -7.50 -3.85 10.23
CA TYR A 53 -6.72 -2.63 10.06
C TYR A 53 -5.99 -2.65 8.72
N ASN A 54 -5.96 -1.50 8.06
CA ASN A 54 -5.20 -1.29 6.84
C ASN A 54 -4.50 0.07 6.90
N ASN A 55 -3.46 0.23 6.09
CA ASN A 55 -2.68 1.46 6.03
C ASN A 55 -3.33 2.56 5.15
N GLY A 56 -4.56 2.34 4.65
CA GLY A 56 -5.18 3.20 3.64
C GLY A 56 -5.41 4.64 4.10
N LEU A 57 -5.78 4.84 5.38
CA LEU A 57 -5.94 6.19 5.94
C LEU A 57 -4.61 6.95 6.02
N ALA A 58 -3.54 6.27 6.45
CA ALA A 58 -2.21 6.84 6.53
C ALA A 58 -1.66 7.14 5.12
N GLU A 59 -1.79 6.20 4.19
CA GLU A 59 -1.42 6.39 2.78
C GLU A 59 -2.19 7.53 2.13
N GLY A 60 -3.49 7.64 2.39
CA GLY A 60 -4.31 8.76 1.93
C GLY A 60 -3.80 10.11 2.44
N SER A 61 -3.41 10.16 3.72
CA SER A 61 -2.85 11.37 4.35
C SER A 61 -1.49 11.73 3.74
N VAL A 62 -0.61 10.74 3.58
CA VAL A 62 0.70 10.90 2.93
C VAL A 62 0.53 11.35 1.47
N ASN A 63 -0.43 10.80 0.74
CA ASN A 63 -0.70 11.18 -0.65
C ASN A 63 -1.17 12.63 -0.75
N LYS A 64 -2.09 13.08 0.13
CA LYS A 64 -2.51 14.49 0.21
C LYS A 64 -1.30 15.41 0.42
N ILE A 65 -0.43 15.08 1.37
CA ILE A 65 0.79 15.87 1.65
C ILE A 65 1.72 15.88 0.43
N LYS A 66 1.91 14.74 -0.25
CA LYS A 66 2.72 14.65 -1.48
C LYS A 66 2.15 15.52 -2.60
N VAL A 67 0.83 15.58 -2.77
CA VAL A 67 0.18 16.46 -3.75
C VAL A 67 0.42 17.93 -3.41
N ILE A 68 0.24 18.32 -2.15
CA ILE A 68 0.52 19.70 -1.69
C ILE A 68 1.97 20.07 -1.98
N LYS A 69 2.92 19.19 -1.63
CA LYS A 69 4.34 19.40 -1.92
C LYS A 69 4.61 19.55 -3.42
N ARG A 70 3.94 18.78 -4.28
CA ARG A 70 4.11 18.82 -5.74
C ARG A 70 3.62 20.15 -6.35
N ILE A 71 2.47 20.67 -5.90
CA ILE A 71 1.92 21.95 -6.40
C ILE A 71 2.68 23.19 -5.88
N MET A 72 3.61 23.00 -4.93
CA MET A 72 4.44 24.08 -4.39
C MET A 72 5.68 24.37 -5.24
N TYR A 73 5.93 23.61 -6.32
CA TYR A 73 7.03 23.84 -7.27
C TYR A 73 8.40 24.11 -6.60
N GLY A 74 8.75 23.28 -5.60
CA GLY A 74 10.03 23.38 -4.89
C GLY A 74 10.06 24.38 -3.72
N ARG A 75 9.02 25.21 -3.54
CA ARG A 75 8.92 26.19 -2.43
C ARG A 75 8.39 25.58 -1.13
N CYS A 76 8.93 24.42 -0.73
CA CYS A 76 8.37 23.59 0.33
C CYS A 76 9.42 23.26 1.39
N SER A 77 9.88 24.27 2.12
CA SER A 77 10.47 24.05 3.45
C SER A 77 9.44 23.37 4.36
N PHE A 78 9.90 22.72 5.43
CA PHE A 78 9.00 22.05 6.37
C PHE A 78 7.93 23.02 6.90
N GLU A 79 8.32 24.23 7.29
CA GLU A 79 7.40 25.24 7.81
C GLU A 79 6.35 25.66 6.79
N THR A 80 6.75 25.96 5.55
CA THR A 80 5.81 26.35 4.49
C THR A 80 4.86 25.22 4.12
N LEU A 81 5.35 23.97 4.09
CA LEU A 81 4.51 22.80 3.84
C LEU A 81 3.50 22.61 4.98
N ARG A 82 3.94 22.72 6.24
CA ARG A 82 3.08 22.62 7.43
C ARG A 82 1.96 23.66 7.41
N MET A 83 2.30 24.93 7.20
CA MET A 83 1.31 26.01 7.10
C MET A 83 0.29 25.75 5.98
N LYS A 84 0.75 25.28 4.82
CA LYS A 84 -0.13 24.98 3.67
C LYS A 84 -1.06 23.81 3.96
N VAL A 85 -0.57 22.75 4.59
CA VAL A 85 -1.38 21.59 5.00
C VAL A 85 -2.45 22.03 6.00
N ILE A 86 -2.07 22.73 7.08
CA ILE A 86 -3.03 23.19 8.11
C ILE A 86 -4.11 24.08 7.48
N LYS A 87 -3.71 25.04 6.63
CA LYS A 87 -4.65 25.91 5.92
C LYS A 87 -5.61 25.14 5.01
N LEU A 88 -5.14 24.10 4.31
CA LEU A 88 -6.01 23.32 3.43
C LEU A 88 -6.96 22.40 4.21
N GLU A 89 -6.53 21.86 5.35
CA GLU A 89 -7.40 21.08 6.22
C GLU A 89 -8.46 21.98 6.90
N SER A 90 -8.12 23.21 7.30
CA SER A 90 -9.08 24.15 7.90
C SER A 90 -10.15 24.67 6.93
N LEU A 91 -9.95 24.51 5.63
CA LEU A 91 -10.91 24.89 4.58
C LEU A 91 -11.87 23.76 4.20
N LYS A 92 -11.66 22.55 4.72
CA LYS A 92 -12.59 21.44 4.54
C LYS A 92 -13.73 21.61 5.54
N VAL A 93 -14.87 22.09 5.05
CA VAL A 93 -16.16 22.07 5.76
C VAL A 93 -16.66 20.64 5.86
#